data_AF-A0A7J3W8G7-F1
#
_entry.id   AF-A0A7J3W8G7-F1
#
_cell.length_a   1.000
_cell.length_b   1.000
_cell.length_c   1.000
_cell.angle_alpha   90.00
_cell.angle_beta   90.00
_cell.angle_gamma   90.00
#
_symmetry.space_group_name_H-M   'P 1'
#
loop_
_entity.id
_entity.type
_entity.pdbx_description
1 polymer ?
#
loop_
_entity_poly.entity_id
_entity_poly.type
_entity_poly.pdbx_seq_one_letter_code
_entity_poly.pdbx_strand_id
1 'polypeptide(L)'
;TVVKALIGSGVSMSIAGSSRPASGAEHLFSHSLDLLSLKYGFERAEHGMQCALGTIMMAYLHKLNWMEIRSLLMKIGVPVNAKQLGIDSEYIVEALTKAHKIRPERLTILGVKGLTKAEAEKLASETEVI
;
A
#
# COMPACT_ATOMS: atom_id res chain seq x y z
N THR A 1 -12.47 17.80 9.06
CA THR A 1 -12.19 16.71 10.01
C THR A 1 -11.98 15.42 9.22
N VAL A 2 -11.25 14.45 9.76
CA VAL A 2 -11.00 13.15 9.10
C VAL A 2 -12.30 12.43 8.76
N VAL A 3 -13.31 12.47 9.65
CA VAL A 3 -14.62 11.86 9.42
C VAL A 3 -15.30 12.39 8.15
N LYS A 4 -15.28 13.71 7.92
CA LYS A 4 -15.85 14.29 6.68
C LYS A 4 -15.12 13.81 5.43
N ALA A 5 -13.80 13.62 5.50
CA ALA A 5 -13.02 13.10 4.38
C ALA A 5 -13.36 11.63 4.07
N LEU A 6 -13.53 10.80 5.10
CA LEU A 6 -13.94 9.40 4.94
C LEU A 6 -15.36 9.28 4.37
N ILE A 7 -16.30 10.09 4.85
CA ILE A 7 -17.66 10.15 4.28
C ILE A 7 -17.61 10.60 2.81
N GLY A 8 -16.83 11.64 2.50
CA GLY A 8 -16.63 12.11 1.13
C GLY A 8 -16.04 11.03 0.21
N SER A 9 -15.07 10.25 0.71
CA SER A 9 -14.54 9.08 0.01
C SER A 9 -15.62 8.04 -0.27
N GLY A 10 -16.48 7.74 0.71
CA GLY A 10 -17.65 6.86 0.52
C GLY A 10 -18.60 7.36 -0.57
N VAL A 11 -18.97 8.65 -0.53
CA VAL A 11 -19.81 9.29 -1.55
C VAL A 11 -19.16 9.19 -2.94
N SER A 12 -17.83 9.38 -3.03
CA SER A 12 -17.11 9.27 -4.30
C SER A 12 -17.20 7.87 -4.91
N MET A 13 -17.10 6.82 -4.08
CA MET A 13 -17.26 5.44 -4.54
C MET A 13 -18.69 5.13 -5.00
N SER A 14 -19.70 5.66 -4.29
CA SER A 14 -21.10 5.53 -4.69
C SER A 14 -21.37 6.18 -6.05
N ILE A 15 -20.84 7.39 -6.28
CA ILE A 15 -20.96 8.09 -7.58
C ILE A 15 -20.26 7.30 -8.69
N ALA A 16 -19.06 6.77 -8.43
CA ALA A 16 -18.29 6.02 -9.42
C ALA A 16 -18.81 4.59 -9.66
N GLY A 17 -19.77 4.10 -8.87
CA GLY A 17 -20.25 2.72 -8.91
C GLY A 17 -19.16 1.68 -8.61
N SER A 18 -18.03 2.08 -7.99
CA SER A 18 -16.89 1.22 -7.72
C SER A 18 -15.96 1.84 -6.67
N SER A 19 -15.08 1.02 -6.08
CA SER A 19 -14.08 1.51 -5.14
C SER A 19 -12.88 2.21 -5.77
N ARG A 20 -12.83 2.34 -7.10
CA ARG A 20 -11.67 2.92 -7.82
C ARG A 20 -11.21 4.28 -7.31
N PRO A 21 -12.09 5.24 -6.95
CA PRO A 21 -11.66 6.55 -6.46
C PRO A 21 -10.90 6.50 -5.12
N ALA A 22 -11.07 5.42 -4.34
CA ALA A 22 -10.52 5.30 -3.00
C ALA A 22 -9.54 4.12 -2.85
N SER A 23 -9.40 3.27 -3.86
CA SER A 23 -8.65 2.01 -3.76
C SER A 23 -7.92 1.68 -5.06
N GLY A 24 -6.60 1.79 -5.03
CA GLY A 24 -5.66 1.47 -6.10
C GLY A 24 -4.67 0.37 -5.72
N ALA A 25 -3.45 0.46 -6.25
CA ALA A 25 -2.39 -0.52 -6.01
C ALA A 25 -1.94 -0.57 -4.54
N GLU A 26 -2.01 0.55 -3.83
CA GLU A 26 -1.69 0.64 -2.40
C GLU A 26 -2.62 -0.23 -1.55
N HIS A 27 -3.90 -0.30 -1.91
CA HIS A 27 -4.87 -1.20 -1.27
C HIS A 27 -4.62 -2.66 -1.66
N LEU A 28 -4.23 -2.93 -2.91
CA LEU A 28 -3.87 -4.30 -3.32
C LEU A 28 -2.64 -4.81 -2.56
N PHE A 29 -1.66 -3.93 -2.31
CA PHE A 29 -0.52 -4.24 -1.44
C PHE A 29 -0.98 -4.57 -0.02
N SER A 30 -1.83 -3.73 0.60
CA SER A 30 -2.38 -3.98 1.94
C SER A 30 -3.12 -5.33 2.01
N HIS A 31 -4.01 -5.61 1.06
CA HIS A 31 -4.70 -6.91 1.01
C HIS A 31 -3.74 -8.09 0.80
N SER A 32 -2.67 -7.91 0.02
CA SER A 32 -1.65 -8.95 -0.10
C SER A 32 -0.94 -9.20 1.23
N LEU A 33 -0.64 -8.14 1.99
CA LEU A 33 0.02 -8.27 3.29
C LEU A 33 -0.90 -8.94 4.32
N ASP A 34 -2.21 -8.64 4.30
CA ASP A 34 -3.22 -9.33 5.10
C ASP A 34 -3.23 -10.85 4.83
N LEU A 35 -3.16 -11.26 3.56
CA LEU A 35 -3.11 -12.68 3.20
C LEU A 35 -1.80 -13.35 3.65
N LEU A 36 -0.68 -12.63 3.63
CA LEU A 36 0.60 -13.16 4.12
C LEU A 36 0.60 -13.29 5.64
N SER A 37 -0.03 -12.36 6.36
CA SER A 37 -0.22 -12.46 7.82
C SER A 37 -1.00 -13.73 8.17
N LEU A 38 -2.09 -14.03 7.46
CA LEU A 38 -2.84 -15.28 7.63
C LEU A 38 -2.02 -16.52 7.28
N LYS A 39 -1.19 -16.45 6.24
CA LYS A 39 -0.38 -17.58 5.76
C LYS A 39 0.78 -17.92 6.70
N TYR A 40 1.47 -16.91 7.23
CA TYR A 40 2.70 -17.08 8.01
C TYR A 40 2.53 -16.84 9.51
N GLY A 41 1.37 -16.35 9.96
CA GLY A 41 1.02 -16.22 11.37
C GLY A 41 1.64 -15.01 12.09
N PHE A 42 2.09 -13.97 11.37
CA PHE A 42 2.56 -12.73 11.99
C PHE A 42 1.39 -11.78 12.27
N GLU A 43 1.58 -10.89 13.26
CA GLU A 43 0.54 -9.95 13.68
C GLU A 43 0.18 -8.97 12.55
N ARG A 44 -1.12 -8.87 12.26
CA ARG A 44 -1.63 -8.02 11.20
C ARG A 44 -1.59 -6.56 11.62
N ALA A 45 -0.85 -5.73 10.89
CA ALA A 45 -0.89 -4.28 11.07
C ALA A 45 -2.26 -3.67 10.67
N GLU A 46 -2.59 -2.52 11.25
CA GLU A 46 -3.82 -1.79 10.94
C GLU A 46 -3.91 -1.41 9.45
N HIS A 47 -5.09 -1.59 8.86
CA HIS A 47 -5.29 -1.43 7.40
C HIS A 47 -4.84 -0.06 6.88
N GLY A 48 -5.18 1.01 7.59
CA GLY A 48 -4.78 2.37 7.21
C GLY A 48 -3.26 2.57 7.19
N MET A 49 -2.54 1.90 8.10
CA MET A 49 -1.08 1.95 8.14
C MET A 49 -0.49 1.17 6.96
N GLN A 50 -0.96 -0.05 6.70
CA GLN A 50 -0.54 -0.82 5.52
C GLN A 50 -0.75 -0.04 4.20
N CYS A 51 -1.92 0.61 4.05
CA CYS A 51 -2.22 1.46 2.91
C CYS A 51 -1.30 2.69 2.83
N ALA A 52 -0.85 3.25 3.96
CA ALA A 52 0.13 4.34 3.98
C ALA A 52 1.48 3.90 3.38
N LEU A 53 2.01 2.74 3.78
CA LEU A 53 3.23 2.18 3.19
C LEU A 53 3.05 1.92 1.68
N GLY A 54 1.93 1.30 1.31
CA GLY A 54 1.56 1.11 -0.09
C GLY A 54 1.54 2.43 -0.86
N THR A 55 0.97 3.49 -0.27
CA THR A 55 0.83 4.80 -0.93
C THR A 55 2.20 5.43 -1.19
N ILE A 56 3.13 5.35 -0.24
CA ILE A 56 4.51 5.82 -0.42
C ILE A 56 5.15 5.13 -1.63
N MET A 57 5.10 3.79 -1.67
CA MET A 57 5.71 2.99 -2.74
C MET A 57 5.04 3.19 -4.10
N MET A 58 3.70 3.24 -4.14
CA MET A 58 2.98 3.45 -5.40
C MET A 58 3.16 4.89 -5.93
N ALA A 59 3.26 5.89 -5.04
CA ALA A 59 3.59 7.25 -5.44
C ALA A 59 4.96 7.33 -6.11
N TYR A 60 5.96 6.60 -5.60
CA TYR A 60 7.27 6.49 -6.23
C TYR A 60 7.18 5.93 -7.65
N LEU A 61 6.46 4.81 -7.84
CA LEU A 61 6.27 4.21 -9.18
C LEU A 61 5.54 5.14 -10.15
N HIS A 62 4.60 5.93 -9.65
CA HIS A 62 3.92 6.97 -10.43
C HIS A 62 4.77 8.23 -10.68
N LYS A 63 6.01 8.29 -10.18
CA LYS A 63 6.90 9.46 -10.25
C LYS A 63 6.30 10.70 -9.58
N LEU A 64 5.54 10.49 -8.50
CA LEU A 64 4.98 11.53 -7.66
C LEU A 64 5.89 11.84 -6.48
N ASN A 65 5.57 12.90 -5.74
CA ASN A 65 6.32 13.31 -4.55
C ASN A 65 6.05 12.41 -3.33
N TRP A 66 6.56 11.18 -3.36
CA TRP A 66 6.43 10.21 -2.28
C TRP A 66 7.07 10.70 -0.97
N MET A 67 8.12 11.55 -1.05
CA MET A 67 8.79 12.12 0.12
C MET A 67 7.88 13.06 0.91
N GLU A 68 7.04 13.83 0.23
CA GLU A 68 6.04 14.69 0.87
C GLU A 68 4.97 13.88 1.60
N ILE A 69 4.47 12.81 0.97
CA ILE A 69 3.51 11.88 1.58
C ILE A 69 4.13 11.26 2.83
N ARG A 70 5.35 10.72 2.72
CA ARG A 70 6.08 10.13 3.83
C ARG A 70 6.31 11.13 4.96
N SER A 71 6.72 12.35 4.64
CA SER A 71 6.97 13.42 5.62
C SER A 71 5.69 13.81 6.38
N LEU A 72 4.56 13.89 5.67
CA LEU A 72 3.27 14.16 6.30
C LEU A 72 2.86 13.04 7.26
N LEU A 73 2.99 11.78 6.84
CA LEU A 73 2.67 10.60 7.66
C LEU A 73 3.52 10.56 8.94
N MET A 74 4.83 10.80 8.82
CA MET A 74 5.73 10.90 9.98
C MET A 74 5.30 12.03 10.92
N LYS A 75 4.95 13.20 10.39
CA LYS A 75 4.54 14.37 11.19
C LYS A 75 3.28 14.10 12.03
N ILE A 76 2.39 13.23 11.57
CA ILE A 76 1.17 12.84 12.30
C ILE A 76 1.31 11.52 13.07
N GLY A 77 2.52 10.95 13.14
CA GLY A 77 2.83 9.76 13.92
C GLY A 77 2.36 8.44 13.30
N VAL A 78 2.11 8.39 11.99
CA VAL A 78 1.79 7.13 11.29
C VAL A 78 3.09 6.42 10.91
N PRO A 79 3.21 5.10 11.13
CA PRO A 79 4.34 4.30 10.66
C PRO A 79 4.62 4.46 9.16
N VAL A 80 5.89 4.57 8.79
CA VAL A 80 6.37 4.77 7.41
C VAL A 80 7.38 3.72 6.96
N ASN A 81 7.70 2.72 7.79
CA ASN A 81 8.49 1.55 7.38
C ASN A 81 8.02 0.27 8.07
N ALA A 82 8.50 -0.86 7.55
CA ALA A 82 8.18 -2.22 8.00
C ALA A 82 8.52 -2.44 9.47
N LYS A 83 9.68 -1.94 9.90
CA LYS A 83 10.15 -2.03 11.29
C LYS A 83 9.18 -1.35 12.27
N GLN A 84 8.65 -0.18 11.92
CA GLN A 84 7.66 0.53 12.74
C GLN A 84 6.32 -0.21 12.80
N LEU A 85 5.98 -1.01 11.79
CA LEU A 85 4.81 -1.90 11.80
C LEU A 85 5.05 -3.22 12.53
N GLY A 86 6.30 -3.53 12.92
CA GLY A 86 6.63 -4.85 13.47
C GLY A 86 6.51 -5.98 12.45
N ILE A 87 6.67 -5.67 11.15
CA ILE A 87 6.59 -6.64 10.05
C ILE A 87 7.97 -6.79 9.43
N ASP A 88 8.42 -8.02 9.22
CA ASP A 88 9.68 -8.30 8.56
C ASP A 88 9.67 -7.84 7.10
N SER A 89 10.78 -7.24 6.67
CA SER A 89 10.93 -6.68 5.32
C SER A 89 10.66 -7.68 4.20
N GLU A 90 10.90 -8.98 4.44
CA GLU A 90 10.61 -10.04 3.47
C GLU A 90 9.11 -10.12 3.11
N TYR A 91 8.22 -9.84 4.06
CA TYR A 91 6.77 -9.87 3.83
C TYR A 91 6.30 -8.64 3.06
N ILE A 92 6.98 -7.50 3.22
CA ILE A 92 6.74 -6.31 2.38
C ILE A 92 7.09 -6.62 0.92
N VAL A 93 8.28 -7.20 0.70
CA VAL A 93 8.74 -7.57 -0.64
C VAL A 93 7.82 -8.64 -1.24
N GLU A 94 7.47 -9.69 -0.50
CA GLU A 94 6.55 -10.73 -0.98
C GLU A 94 5.16 -10.13 -1.31
N ALA A 95 4.63 -9.23 -0.47
CA ALA A 95 3.34 -8.58 -0.71
C ALA A 95 3.35 -7.75 -2.01
N LEU A 96 4.41 -6.98 -2.27
CA LEU A 96 4.56 -6.21 -3.52
C LEU A 96 4.53 -7.10 -4.77
N THR A 97 5.21 -8.25 -4.74
CA THR A 97 5.24 -9.18 -5.88
C THR A 97 3.87 -9.83 -6.14
N LYS A 98 3.02 -9.94 -5.11
CA LYS A 98 1.70 -10.58 -5.20
C LYS A 98 0.54 -9.62 -5.36
N ALA A 99 0.70 -8.33 -5.03
CA ALA A 99 -0.36 -7.32 -5.02
C ALA A 99 -1.19 -7.28 -6.31
N HIS A 100 -0.55 -7.34 -7.49
CA HIS A 100 -1.25 -7.33 -8.78
C HIS A 100 -2.23 -8.51 -8.98
N LYS A 101 -2.09 -9.60 -8.23
CA LYS A 101 -2.93 -10.80 -8.32
C LYS A 101 -4.18 -10.74 -7.45
N ILE A 102 -4.27 -9.76 -6.53
CA ILE A 102 -5.39 -9.64 -5.59
C ILE A 102 -6.70 -9.33 -6.31
N ARG A 103 -6.63 -8.49 -7.34
CA ARG A 103 -7.76 -8.13 -8.22
C ARG A 103 -7.27 -8.02 -9.66
N PRO A 104 -7.10 -9.14 -10.37
CA PRO A 104 -6.50 -9.16 -11.72
C PRO A 104 -7.26 -8.30 -12.75
N GLU A 105 -8.56 -8.10 -12.55
CA GLU A 105 -9.42 -7.25 -13.37
C GLU A 105 -9.18 -5.74 -13.15
N ARG A 106 -8.47 -5.36 -12.08
CA ARG A 106 -8.13 -3.97 -11.76
C ARG A 106 -6.72 -3.64 -12.23
N LEU A 107 -6.62 -3.02 -13.41
CA LEU A 107 -5.35 -2.48 -13.87
C LEU A 107 -4.87 -1.35 -12.94
N THR A 108 -3.59 -1.42 -12.56
CA THR A 108 -2.87 -0.44 -11.74
C THR A 108 -1.45 -0.21 -12.27
N ILE A 109 -0.65 0.62 -11.60
CA ILE A 109 0.76 0.85 -11.95
C ILE A 109 1.63 -0.41 -11.88
N LEU A 110 1.22 -1.43 -11.12
CA LEU A 110 1.91 -2.72 -11.04
C LEU A 110 1.74 -3.56 -12.32
N GLY A 111 0.84 -3.15 -13.22
CA GLY A 111 0.55 -3.83 -14.47
C GLY A 111 0.04 -5.26 -14.28
N VAL A 112 0.00 -6.02 -15.37
CA VAL A 112 -0.49 -7.41 -15.38
C VAL A 112 0.57 -8.41 -14.89
N LYS A 113 1.85 -8.11 -15.10
CA LYS A 113 2.96 -8.98 -14.72
C LYS A 113 3.37 -8.82 -13.24
N GLY A 114 3.04 -7.69 -12.63
CA GLY A 114 3.55 -7.33 -11.30
C GLY A 114 5.03 -6.99 -11.31
N LEU A 115 5.58 -6.86 -10.10
CA LEU A 115 6.99 -6.65 -9.85
C LEU A 115 7.70 -7.99 -9.63
N THR A 116 8.91 -8.12 -10.16
CA THR A 116 9.84 -9.16 -9.72
C THR A 116 10.30 -8.92 -8.29
N LYS A 117 10.87 -9.94 -7.63
CA LYS A 117 11.40 -9.79 -6.26
C LYS A 117 12.47 -8.68 -6.19
N ALA A 118 13.37 -8.61 -7.17
CA ALA A 118 14.42 -7.61 -7.22
C ALA A 118 13.86 -6.18 -7.40
N GLU A 119 12.84 -6.00 -8.24
CA GLU A 119 12.17 -4.71 -8.41
C GLU A 119 11.40 -4.29 -7.15
N ALA A 120 10.73 -5.23 -6.49
CA ALA A 120 10.01 -4.99 -5.24
C ALA A 120 10.96 -4.60 -4.10
N GLU A 121 12.08 -5.31 -3.95
CA GLU A 121 13.11 -5.01 -2.97
C GLU A 121 13.75 -3.65 -3.25
N LYS A 122 14.10 -3.36 -4.51
CA LYS A 122 14.61 -2.06 -4.92
C LYS A 122 13.62 -0.93 -4.59
N LEU A 123 12.34 -1.10 -4.95
CA LEU A 123 11.29 -0.12 -4.67
C LEU A 123 11.15 0.16 -3.17
N ALA A 124 11.07 -0.89 -2.35
CA ALA A 124 10.88 -0.75 -0.92
C ALA A 124 12.10 -0.07 -0.25
N SER A 125 13.32 -0.39 -0.70
CA SER A 125 14.55 0.25 -0.22
C SER A 125 14.68 1.71 -0.67
N GLU A 126 14.39 2.02 -1.94
CA GLU A 126 14.45 3.38 -2.49
C GLU A 126 13.46 4.34 -1.82
N THR A 127 12.37 3.79 -1.27
CA THR A 127 11.34 4.56 -0.57
C THR A 127 11.45 4.53 0.95
N GLU A 128 12.54 3.96 1.48
CA GLU A 128 12.81 3.80 2.92
C GLU A 128 11.67 3.08 3.68
N VAL A 129 10.96 2.18 2.99
CA VAL A 129 9.93 1.34 3.60
C VAL A 129 10.53 0.10 4.24
N ILE A 130 11.66 -0.39 3.72
CA ILE A 130 12.47 -1.46 4.33
C ILE A 130 13.90 -0.99 4.59
#